data_AF-A0A147B8H7-F1
#
_entry.id   AF-A0A147B8H7-F1
#
_cell.length_a   1.000
_cell.length_b   1.000
_cell.length_c   1.000
_cell.angle_alpha   90.00
_cell.angle_beta   90.00
_cell.angle_gamma   90.00
#
_symmetry.space_group_name_H-M   'P 1'
#
loop_
_entity.id
_entity.type
_entity.pdbx_description
1 polymer ?
#
loop_
_entity_poly.entity_id
_entity_poly.type
_entity_poly.pdbx_seq_one_letter_code
_entity_poly.pdbx_strand_id
1 'polypeptide(L)'
;QLWGIDMSLVLQVPISVLFYWMAVRFRRRYSLSCLFALLSIVYVLSLCLSQGSVYANVTLPLLAKCLTSYQVVFLWLTAIELFPTSSRGLGLGLCWFCAHLVLLIVPAISMTSVHEPRPTLSCAVMAAIALSCTTLDLFLPVTHSHILPDTYRELHQFQSRKSTLLSEDRPTSSPAKLHNWKRSSSSVSRKDIKAASSAHL
;
A
#
# COMPACT_ATOMS: atom_id res chain seq x y z
N GLN A 1 -6.69 -38.86 7.70
CA GLN A 1 -6.37 -37.41 7.75
C GLN A 1 -4.88 -37.11 7.64
N LEU A 2 -3.93 -38.01 8.00
CA LEU A 2 -2.49 -37.75 7.82
C LEU A 2 -2.06 -37.55 6.36
N TRP A 3 -2.53 -38.40 5.42
CA TRP A 3 -2.14 -38.34 4.01
C TRP A 3 -2.34 -36.99 3.30
N GLY A 4 -3.29 -36.16 3.75
CA GLY A 4 -3.53 -34.83 3.15
C GLY A 4 -2.53 -33.76 3.60
N ILE A 5 -1.99 -33.90 4.81
CA ILE A 5 -1.01 -32.96 5.38
C ILE A 5 0.35 -33.17 4.71
N ASP A 6 0.71 -34.43 4.48
CA ASP A 6 1.96 -34.81 3.81
C ASP A 6 2.06 -34.20 2.40
N MET A 7 0.97 -34.25 1.63
CA MET A 7 0.92 -33.68 0.27
C MET A 7 1.05 -32.15 0.27
N SER A 8 0.46 -31.47 1.26
CA SER A 8 0.60 -30.01 1.39
C SER A 8 2.04 -29.63 1.76
N LEU A 9 2.68 -30.36 2.67
CA LEU A 9 4.07 -30.11 3.09
C LEU A 9 5.05 -30.27 1.94
N VAL A 10 4.93 -31.37 1.19
CA VAL A 10 5.79 -31.65 0.04
C VAL A 10 5.66 -30.57 -1.03
N LEU A 11 4.44 -30.05 -1.27
CA LEU A 11 4.22 -28.95 -2.20
C LEU A 11 4.74 -27.61 -1.66
N GLN A 12 4.59 -27.36 -0.36
CA GLN A 12 4.89 -26.08 0.25
C GLN A 12 6.40 -25.82 0.37
N VAL A 13 7.22 -26.84 0.64
CA VAL A 13 8.68 -26.70 0.76
C VAL A 13 9.33 -26.08 -0.49
N PRO A 14 9.15 -26.61 -1.73
CA PRO A 14 9.78 -26.03 -2.92
C PRO A 14 9.24 -24.62 -3.24
N ILE A 15 7.95 -24.39 -3.02
CA ILE A 15 7.32 -23.08 -3.22
C ILE A 15 7.90 -22.05 -2.24
N SER A 16 8.11 -22.43 -0.99
CA SER A 16 8.69 -21.58 0.05
C SER A 16 10.10 -21.13 -0.29
N VAL A 17 10.92 -22.04 -0.80
CA VAL A 17 12.30 -21.78 -1.23
C VAL A 17 12.31 -20.83 -2.43
N LEU A 18 11.44 -21.07 -3.41
CA LEU A 18 11.31 -20.20 -4.58
C LEU A 18 10.86 -18.79 -4.19
N PHE A 19 9.89 -18.66 -3.28
CA PHE A 19 9.43 -17.36 -2.79
C PHE A 19 10.49 -16.62 -2.00
N TYR A 20 11.22 -17.31 -1.12
CA TYR A 20 12.33 -16.72 -0.39
C TYR A 20 13.41 -16.22 -1.36
N TRP A 21 13.75 -17.01 -2.37
CA TRP A 21 14.71 -16.62 -3.39
C TRP A 21 14.25 -15.40 -4.19
N MET A 22 12.97 -15.36 -4.59
CA MET A 22 12.38 -14.18 -5.22
C MET A 22 12.37 -12.95 -4.31
N ALA A 23 12.09 -13.13 -3.01
CA ALA A 23 12.08 -12.07 -2.01
C ALA A 23 13.44 -11.36 -1.90
N VAL A 24 14.52 -12.14 -1.98
CA VAL A 24 15.90 -11.64 -1.88
C VAL A 24 16.33 -10.94 -3.17
N ARG A 25 15.84 -11.41 -4.33
CA ARG A 25 16.28 -10.89 -5.64
C ARG A 25 15.51 -9.66 -6.10
N PHE A 26 14.22 -9.54 -5.77
CA PHE A 26 13.35 -8.47 -6.22
C PHE A 26 13.18 -7.37 -5.16
N ARG A 27 13.04 -6.11 -5.60
CA ARG A 27 12.66 -4.99 -4.71
C ARG A 27 11.34 -5.34 -4.01
N ARG A 28 11.33 -5.33 -2.66
CA ARG A 28 10.24 -5.81 -1.78
C ARG A 28 8.82 -5.44 -2.22
N ARG A 29 8.61 -4.24 -2.77
CA ARG A 29 7.29 -3.73 -3.21
C ARG A 29 6.75 -4.42 -4.46
N TYR A 30 7.60 -4.71 -5.45
CA TYR A 30 7.16 -5.44 -6.65
C TYR A 30 6.85 -6.90 -6.33
N SER A 31 7.55 -7.48 -5.36
CA SER A 31 7.28 -8.84 -4.88
C SER A 31 5.87 -8.97 -4.30
N LEU A 32 5.40 -7.97 -3.54
CA LEU A 32 4.07 -7.97 -2.94
C LEU A 32 2.97 -7.86 -4.00
N SER A 33 3.12 -6.97 -4.99
CA SER A 33 2.13 -6.83 -6.06
C SER A 33 2.08 -8.07 -6.96
N CYS A 34 3.24 -8.63 -7.31
CA CYS A 34 3.30 -9.91 -8.01
C CYS A 34 2.65 -11.05 -7.23
N LEU A 35 2.82 -11.09 -5.90
CA LEU A 35 2.18 -12.08 -5.03
C LEU A 35 0.65 -12.00 -5.08
N PHE A 36 0.08 -10.79 -4.98
CA PHE A 36 -1.37 -10.58 -5.08
C PHE A 36 -1.91 -10.96 -6.46
N ALA A 37 -1.21 -10.56 -7.53
CA ALA A 37 -1.58 -10.92 -8.89
C ALA A 37 -1.56 -12.45 -9.11
N LEU A 38 -0.49 -13.14 -8.68
CA LEU A 38 -0.37 -14.59 -8.77
C LEU A 38 -1.48 -15.29 -7.98
N LEU A 39 -1.75 -14.84 -6.75
CA LEU A 39 -2.82 -15.40 -5.92
C LEU A 39 -4.19 -15.25 -6.59
N SER A 40 -4.47 -14.08 -7.15
CA SER A 40 -5.72 -13.82 -7.86
C SER A 40 -5.89 -14.73 -9.08
N ILE A 41 -4.82 -14.91 -9.87
CA ILE A 41 -4.81 -15.83 -11.02
C ILE A 41 -5.10 -17.26 -10.56
N VAL A 42 -4.51 -17.73 -9.46
CA VAL A 42 -4.76 -19.08 -8.95
C VAL A 42 -6.22 -19.26 -8.49
N TYR A 43 -6.83 -18.25 -7.85
CA TYR A 43 -8.25 -18.31 -7.48
C TYR A 43 -9.18 -18.34 -8.70
N VAL A 44 -8.90 -17.53 -9.73
CA VAL A 44 -9.66 -17.56 -10.99
C VAL A 44 -9.49 -18.90 -11.71
N LEU A 45 -8.26 -19.43 -11.73
CA LEU A 45 -7.97 -20.74 -12.33
C LEU A 45 -8.71 -21.87 -11.59
N SER A 46 -8.80 -21.78 -10.26
CA SER A 46 -9.56 -22.72 -9.42
C SER A 46 -11.05 -22.74 -9.78
N LEU A 47 -11.61 -21.61 -10.22
CA LEU A 47 -13.00 -21.54 -10.70
C LEU A 47 -13.19 -22.22 -12.04
N CYS A 48 -12.27 -21.96 -12.98
CA CYS A 48 -12.36 -22.52 -14.32
C CYS A 48 -12.14 -24.04 -14.34
N LEU A 49 -11.23 -24.56 -13.51
CA LEU A 49 -10.86 -25.99 -13.50
C LEU A 49 -11.72 -26.85 -12.57
N SER A 50 -12.70 -26.27 -11.87
CA SER A 50 -13.53 -26.96 -10.88
C SER A 50 -14.20 -28.25 -11.42
N GLN A 51 -14.39 -28.37 -12.74
CA GLN A 51 -15.13 -29.44 -13.39
C GLN A 51 -14.25 -30.48 -14.13
N GLY A 52 -12.92 -30.30 -14.16
CA GLY A 52 -12.05 -31.03 -15.10
C GLY A 52 -11.29 -32.21 -14.53
N SER A 53 -10.61 -32.06 -13.38
CA SER A 53 -9.78 -33.14 -12.81
C SER A 53 -9.70 -33.11 -11.29
N VAL A 54 -9.68 -34.29 -10.68
CA VAL A 54 -9.54 -34.46 -9.22
C VAL A 54 -8.22 -33.87 -8.72
N TYR A 55 -7.14 -34.04 -9.48
CA TYR A 55 -5.82 -33.49 -9.13
C TYR A 55 -5.84 -31.96 -9.09
N ALA A 56 -6.41 -31.29 -10.10
CA ALA A 56 -6.49 -29.83 -10.11
C ALA A 56 -7.34 -29.27 -8.96
N ASN A 57 -8.44 -29.97 -8.62
CA ASN A 57 -9.32 -29.59 -7.50
C ASN A 57 -8.63 -29.69 -6.13
N VAL A 58 -7.56 -30.48 -6.00
CA VAL A 58 -6.79 -30.59 -4.76
C VAL A 58 -5.56 -29.68 -4.78
N THR A 59 -4.81 -29.62 -5.89
CA THR A 59 -3.55 -28.88 -5.94
C THR A 59 -3.74 -27.37 -5.98
N LEU A 60 -4.77 -26.86 -6.67
CA LEU A 60 -4.99 -25.42 -6.81
C LEU A 60 -5.37 -24.73 -5.49
N PRO A 61 -6.30 -25.27 -4.66
CA PRO A 61 -6.60 -24.68 -3.35
C PRO A 61 -5.41 -24.76 -2.38
N LEU A 62 -4.61 -25.83 -2.45
CA LEU A 62 -3.38 -25.96 -1.66
C LEU A 62 -2.35 -24.90 -2.04
N LEU A 63 -2.18 -24.65 -3.35
CA LEU A 63 -1.32 -23.60 -3.87
C LEU A 63 -1.78 -22.21 -3.39
N ALA A 64 -3.09 -21.93 -3.47
CA ALA A 64 -3.66 -20.67 -3.00
C ALA A 64 -3.44 -20.46 -1.49
N LYS A 65 -3.58 -21.50 -0.66
CA LYS A 65 -3.33 -21.45 0.79
C LYS A 65 -1.86 -21.12 1.09
N CYS A 66 -0.93 -21.71 0.35
CA CYS A 66 0.49 -21.41 0.49
C CYS A 66 0.78 -19.95 0.12
N LEU A 67 0.32 -19.50 -1.06
CA LEU A 67 0.48 -18.13 -1.55
C LEU A 67 -0.07 -17.09 -0.57
N THR A 68 -1.27 -17.33 -0.02
CA THR A 68 -1.91 -16.43 0.96
C THR A 68 -1.03 -16.28 2.21
N SER A 69 -0.40 -17.37 2.66
CA SER A 69 0.46 -17.34 3.85
C SER A 69 1.70 -16.46 3.64
N TYR A 70 2.36 -16.54 2.47
CA TYR A 70 3.47 -15.65 2.13
C TYR A 70 3.02 -14.21 1.96
N GLN A 71 1.89 -13.99 1.27
CA GLN A 71 1.34 -12.66 1.02
C GLN A 71 1.04 -11.91 2.32
N VAL A 72 0.52 -12.57 3.35
CA VAL A 72 0.32 -11.96 4.68
C VAL A 72 1.66 -11.53 5.29
N VAL A 73 2.69 -12.39 5.28
CA VAL A 73 4.02 -12.04 5.82
C VAL A 73 4.62 -10.83 5.11
N PHE A 74 4.53 -10.77 3.78
CA PHE A 74 5.01 -9.63 3.01
C PHE A 74 4.19 -8.35 3.25
N LEU A 75 2.87 -8.47 3.43
CA LEU A 75 2.01 -7.34 3.78
C LEU A 75 2.39 -6.75 5.15
N TRP A 76 2.65 -7.61 6.14
CA TRP A 76 3.15 -7.18 7.44
C TRP A 76 4.53 -6.49 7.33
N LEU A 77 5.42 -7.05 6.53
CA LEU A 77 6.76 -6.51 6.31
C LEU A 77 6.74 -5.14 5.60
N THR A 78 5.86 -4.96 4.62
CA THR A 78 5.71 -3.68 3.94
C THR A 78 4.98 -2.66 4.81
N ALA A 79 4.06 -3.09 5.68
CA ALA A 79 3.38 -2.20 6.62
C ALA A 79 4.32 -1.63 7.69
N ILE A 80 5.34 -2.39 8.13
CA ILE A 80 6.36 -1.86 9.04
C ILE A 80 7.28 -0.83 8.39
N GLU A 81 7.46 -0.91 7.06
CA GLU A 81 8.25 0.05 6.29
C GLU A 81 7.47 1.30 5.91
N LEU A 82 6.15 1.17 5.71
CA LEU A 82 5.32 2.24 5.14
C LEU A 82 4.62 3.10 6.20
N PHE A 83 4.21 2.52 7.33
CA PHE A 83 3.44 3.24 8.35
C PHE A 83 4.31 3.64 9.55
N PRO A 84 4.22 4.88 10.06
CA PRO A 84 4.78 5.23 11.36
C PRO A 84 4.05 4.48 12.50
N THR A 85 4.75 4.23 13.61
CA THR A 85 4.28 3.38 14.73
C THR A 85 2.93 3.81 15.31
N SER A 86 2.56 5.08 15.19
CA SER A 86 1.30 5.64 15.73
C SER A 86 0.03 5.17 15.01
N SER A 87 0.10 4.79 13.73
CA SER A 87 -1.09 4.43 12.92
C SER A 87 -1.06 3.01 12.36
N ARG A 88 0.10 2.33 12.43
CA ARG A 88 0.30 0.98 11.89
C ARG A 88 -0.69 -0.06 12.46
N GLY A 89 -0.94 -0.02 13.77
CA GLY A 89 -1.81 -1.00 14.45
C GLY A 89 -3.28 -0.92 14.00
N LEU A 90 -3.79 0.31 13.79
CA LEU A 90 -5.18 0.52 13.35
C LEU A 90 -5.39 0.07 11.91
N GLY A 91 -4.47 0.39 11.00
CA GLY A 91 -4.56 0.00 9.59
C GLY A 91 -4.48 -1.53 9.39
N LEU A 92 -3.51 -2.17 10.05
CA LEU A 92 -3.36 -3.63 10.01
C LEU A 92 -4.53 -4.34 10.68
N GLY A 93 -5.02 -3.81 11.81
CA GLY A 93 -6.20 -4.33 12.49
C GLY A 93 -7.43 -4.30 11.59
N LEU A 94 -7.74 -3.16 10.96
CA LEU A 94 -8.89 -3.03 10.06
C LEU A 94 -8.81 -3.99 8.87
N CYS A 95 -7.64 -4.11 8.25
CA CYS A 95 -7.41 -5.08 7.16
C CYS A 95 -7.67 -6.52 7.64
N TRP A 96 -7.19 -6.87 8.83
CA TRP A 96 -7.41 -8.19 9.41
C TRP A 96 -8.89 -8.45 9.71
N PHE A 97 -9.60 -7.45 10.26
CA PHE A 97 -11.04 -7.54 10.48
C PHE A 97 -11.79 -7.78 9.16
N CYS A 98 -11.45 -7.04 8.09
CA CYS A 98 -12.03 -7.27 6.77
C CYS A 98 -11.75 -8.68 6.26
N ALA A 99 -10.53 -9.20 6.40
CA ALA A 99 -10.18 -10.57 6.01
C ALA A 99 -11.00 -11.61 6.80
N HIS A 100 -11.23 -11.38 8.09
CA HIS A 100 -12.05 -12.24 8.93
C HIS A 100 -13.54 -12.20 8.56
N LEU A 101 -14.07 -11.05 8.14
CA LEU A 101 -15.45 -10.98 7.63
C LEU A 101 -15.65 -11.89 6.42
N VAL A 102 -14.69 -11.92 5.50
CA VAL A 102 -14.71 -12.84 4.35
C VAL A 102 -14.71 -14.28 4.84
N LEU A 103 -13.88 -14.61 5.83
CA LEU A 103 -13.81 -15.94 6.43
C LEU A 103 -15.13 -16.39 7.08
N LEU A 104 -15.94 -15.46 7.59
CA LEU A 104 -17.27 -15.74 8.13
C LEU A 104 -18.32 -15.87 7.02
N ILE A 105 -18.24 -15.05 5.97
CA ILE A 105 -19.17 -15.03 4.84
C ILE A 105 -19.05 -16.30 3.99
N VAL A 106 -17.83 -16.78 3.73
CA VAL A 106 -17.56 -17.95 2.87
C VAL A 106 -18.31 -19.22 3.32
N PRO A 107 -18.20 -19.69 4.58
CA PRO A 107 -18.97 -20.84 5.06
C PRO A 107 -20.46 -20.54 5.18
N ALA A 108 -20.88 -19.30 5.48
CA ALA A 108 -22.29 -18.93 5.50
C ALA A 108 -22.96 -19.15 4.14
N ILE A 109 -22.26 -18.82 3.04
CA ILE A 109 -22.73 -19.08 1.67
C ILE A 109 -22.75 -20.58 1.36
N SER A 110 -21.78 -21.33 1.89
CA SER A 110 -21.76 -22.79 1.71
C SER A 110 -22.95 -23.47 2.42
N MET A 111 -23.39 -22.94 3.56
CA MET A 111 -24.50 -23.47 4.35
C MET A 111 -25.88 -23.14 3.74
N THR A 112 -26.01 -22.07 2.96
CA THR A 112 -27.27 -21.75 2.27
C THR A 112 -27.45 -22.56 0.98
N SER A 113 -26.36 -23.13 0.43
CA SER A 113 -26.38 -23.97 -0.77
C SER A 113 -26.59 -25.46 -0.49
N VAL A 114 -27.16 -25.82 0.67
CA VAL A 114 -27.34 -27.22 1.13
C VAL A 114 -28.16 -28.10 0.17
N HIS A 115 -29.03 -27.51 -0.67
CA HIS A 115 -29.80 -28.27 -1.65
C HIS A 115 -29.01 -28.66 -2.91
N GLU A 116 -27.94 -27.93 -3.24
CA GLU A 116 -27.07 -28.15 -4.41
C GLU A 116 -25.69 -27.56 -4.05
N PRO A 117 -24.78 -28.33 -3.43
CA PRO A 117 -23.47 -27.83 -3.05
C PRO A 117 -22.67 -27.50 -4.31
N ARG A 118 -22.73 -26.22 -4.73
CA ARG A 118 -21.93 -25.69 -5.83
C ARG A 118 -20.64 -25.10 -5.25
N PRO A 119 -19.53 -25.85 -5.19
CA PRO A 119 -18.24 -25.36 -4.67
C PRO A 119 -17.72 -24.14 -5.43
N THR A 120 -18.27 -23.89 -6.62
CA THR A 120 -18.00 -22.71 -7.46
C THR A 120 -18.44 -21.39 -6.83
N LEU A 121 -19.50 -21.35 -6.02
CA LEU A 121 -20.00 -20.08 -5.46
C LEU A 121 -19.07 -19.49 -4.40
N SER A 122 -18.61 -20.29 -3.45
CA SER A 122 -17.65 -19.84 -2.42
C SER A 122 -16.31 -19.44 -3.04
N CYS A 123 -15.83 -20.20 -4.02
CA CYS A 123 -14.63 -19.85 -4.76
C CYS A 123 -14.80 -18.53 -5.54
N ALA A 124 -16.00 -18.25 -6.06
CA ALA A 124 -16.27 -17.04 -6.85
C ALA A 124 -16.19 -15.79 -5.99
N VAL A 125 -16.72 -15.86 -4.77
CA VAL A 125 -16.61 -14.77 -3.80
C VAL A 125 -15.15 -14.51 -3.42
N MET A 126 -14.37 -15.57 -3.18
CA MET A 126 -12.94 -15.42 -2.87
C MET A 126 -12.16 -14.80 -4.04
N ALA A 127 -12.42 -15.24 -5.27
CA ALA A 127 -11.76 -14.69 -6.44
C ALA A 127 -12.12 -13.21 -6.67
N ALA A 128 -13.39 -12.84 -6.48
CA ALA A 128 -13.84 -11.44 -6.61
C ALA A 128 -13.14 -10.51 -5.60
N ILE A 129 -12.98 -10.96 -4.35
CA ILE A 129 -12.29 -10.20 -3.30
C ILE A 129 -10.78 -10.14 -3.58
N ALA A 130 -10.17 -11.23 -4.05
CA ALA A 130 -8.77 -11.24 -4.43
C ALA A 130 -8.48 -10.30 -5.61
N LEU A 131 -9.38 -10.25 -6.60
CA LEU A 131 -9.31 -9.33 -7.73
C LEU A 131 -9.43 -7.89 -7.27
N SER A 132 -10.41 -7.57 -6.40
CA SER A 132 -10.56 -6.20 -5.89
C SER A 132 -9.36 -5.76 -5.06
N CYS A 133 -8.76 -6.67 -4.28
CA CYS A 133 -7.55 -6.35 -3.52
C CYS A 133 -6.34 -6.13 -4.45
N THR A 134 -6.19 -6.93 -5.51
CA THR A 134 -5.11 -6.78 -6.50
C THR A 134 -5.27 -5.50 -7.30
N THR A 135 -6.49 -5.13 -7.70
CA THR A 135 -6.74 -3.87 -8.38
C THR A 135 -6.45 -2.69 -7.46
N LEU A 136 -6.85 -2.76 -6.18
CA LEU A 136 -6.51 -1.74 -5.19
C LEU A 136 -4.99 -1.61 -4.98
N ASP A 137 -4.25 -2.73 -4.98
CA ASP A 137 -2.78 -2.72 -4.87
C ASP A 137 -2.12 -2.04 -6.08
N LEU A 138 -2.62 -2.29 -7.30
CA LEU A 138 -2.18 -1.61 -8.52
C LEU A 138 -2.59 -0.13 -8.56
N PHE A 139 -3.80 0.18 -8.06
CA PHE A 139 -4.34 1.53 -7.97
C PHE A 139 -3.82 2.31 -6.77
N LEU A 140 -2.92 1.71 -6.00
CA LEU A 140 -2.08 2.39 -5.04
C LEU A 140 -0.73 2.68 -5.72
N PRO A 141 -0.67 3.56 -6.76
CA PRO A 141 0.61 3.99 -7.29
C PRO A 141 1.35 4.64 -6.14
N VAL A 142 2.53 4.10 -5.91
CA VAL A 142 3.44 4.45 -4.83
C VAL A 142 3.44 5.97 -4.61
N THR A 143 2.86 6.39 -3.48
CA THR A 143 3.08 7.70 -2.87
C THR A 143 4.53 7.76 -2.40
N HIS A 144 5.45 8.02 -3.33
CA HIS A 144 6.87 8.23 -3.03
C HIS A 144 7.36 9.49 -3.73
N SER A 145 7.18 10.61 -3.04
CA SER A 145 8.18 11.66 -2.96
C SER A 145 7.83 12.71 -1.90
N HIS A 146 7.30 12.30 -0.74
CA HIS A 146 7.39 13.18 0.41
C HIS A 146 7.85 12.38 1.61
N ILE A 147 9.03 12.76 2.08
CA ILE A 147 9.56 12.47 3.40
C ILE A 147 8.41 12.77 4.35
N LEU A 148 7.84 11.73 4.97
CA LEU A 148 6.75 11.90 5.91
C LEU A 148 7.36 12.61 7.13
N PRO A 149 6.95 13.84 7.47
CA PRO A 149 7.42 14.51 8.68
C PRO A 149 7.06 13.61 9.87
N ASP A 150 8.06 13.23 10.65
CA ASP A 150 8.05 12.02 11.49
C ASP A 150 7.20 12.15 12.77
N THR A 151 6.35 13.17 12.92
CA THR A 151 5.51 13.33 14.11
C THR A 151 4.27 14.18 13.81
N TYR A 152 3.10 13.80 14.34
CA TYR A 152 1.88 14.63 14.34
C TYR A 152 2.11 16.09 14.81
N ARG A 153 3.14 16.32 15.63
CA ARG A 153 3.61 17.67 16.04
C ARG A 153 4.08 18.53 14.87
N GLU A 154 4.72 17.95 13.85
CA GLU A 154 5.18 18.71 12.68
C GLU A 154 4.02 19.05 11.72
N LEU A 155 3.01 18.19 11.58
CA LEU A 155 1.80 18.51 10.82
C LEU A 155 1.06 19.74 11.37
N HIS A 156 0.94 19.85 12.70
CA HIS A 156 0.36 21.03 13.33
C HIS A 156 1.25 22.28 13.19
N GLN A 157 2.57 22.14 13.23
CA GLN A 157 3.49 23.27 13.02
C GLN A 157 3.52 23.75 11.57
N PHE A 158 3.39 22.86 10.59
CA PHE A 158 3.23 23.23 9.19
C PHE A 158 1.89 23.94 8.93
N GLN A 159 0.81 23.47 9.56
CA GLN A 159 -0.50 24.11 9.45
C GLN A 159 -0.54 25.47 10.16
N SER A 160 0.15 25.58 11.31
CA SER A 160 0.30 26.84 12.04
C SER A 160 1.16 27.85 11.26
N ARG A 161 2.33 27.45 10.74
CA ARG A 161 3.16 28.31 9.87
C ARG A 161 2.43 28.75 8.61
N LYS A 162 1.66 27.85 7.98
CA LYS A 162 0.86 28.19 6.79
C LYS A 162 -0.28 29.15 7.14
N SER A 163 -0.91 29.01 8.31
CA SER A 163 -1.92 29.95 8.81
C SER A 163 -1.36 31.32 9.17
N THR A 164 -0.13 31.40 9.72
CA THR A 164 0.55 32.68 10.01
C THR A 164 0.98 33.38 8.73
N LEU A 165 1.50 32.64 7.73
CA LEU A 165 1.86 33.21 6.42
C LEU A 165 0.62 33.66 5.61
N LEU A 166 -0.49 32.92 5.65
CA LEU A 166 -1.77 33.34 5.04
C LEU A 166 -2.48 34.48 5.79
N SER A 167 -2.14 34.70 7.07
CA SER A 167 -2.66 35.83 7.84
C SER A 167 -1.86 37.11 7.59
N GLU A 168 -0.56 37.00 7.30
CA GLU A 168 0.31 38.11 6.90
C GLU A 168 0.08 38.56 5.45
N ASP A 169 -0.45 37.68 4.60
CA ASP A 169 -0.80 37.96 3.19
C ASP A 169 -2.25 38.44 2.99
N ARG A 170 -2.96 38.83 4.06
CA ARG A 170 -4.22 39.57 3.90
C ARG A 170 -3.84 41.00 3.50
N PRO A 171 -4.15 41.46 2.26
CA PRO A 171 -3.72 42.78 1.83
C PRO A 171 -4.56 43.82 2.59
N THR A 172 -4.03 44.38 3.66
CA THR A 172 -4.29 45.80 3.92
C THR A 172 -3.52 46.55 2.84
N SER A 173 -4.19 46.72 1.71
CA SER A 173 -3.82 47.64 0.65
C SER A 173 -3.79 49.06 1.24
N SER A 174 -2.68 49.40 1.91
CA SER A 174 -2.32 50.78 2.20
C SER A 174 -1.18 51.15 1.25
N PRO A 175 -1.41 52.05 0.28
CA PRO A 175 -0.47 52.35 -0.83
C PRO A 175 0.84 53.02 -0.39
N ALA A 176 1.04 53.25 0.90
CA ALA A 176 2.22 53.94 1.43
C ALA A 176 3.51 53.09 1.45
N LYS A 177 3.43 51.75 1.55
CA LYS A 177 4.62 50.89 1.71
C LYS A 177 5.36 50.55 0.41
N LEU A 178 4.67 50.55 -0.75
CA LEU A 178 5.31 50.27 -2.05
C LEU A 178 6.27 51.38 -2.48
N HIS A 179 5.97 52.64 -2.14
CA HIS A 179 6.85 53.77 -2.44
C HIS A 179 8.15 53.71 -1.61
N ASN A 180 8.08 53.25 -0.35
CA ASN A 180 9.26 53.12 0.50
C ASN A 180 10.17 51.94 0.10
N TRP A 181 9.60 50.82 -0.35
CA TRP A 181 10.40 49.68 -0.82
C TRP A 181 11.16 50.00 -2.13
N LYS A 182 10.51 50.73 -3.05
CA LYS A 182 11.16 51.19 -4.30
C LYS A 182 12.25 52.25 -4.06
N ARG A 183 12.09 53.07 -3.02
CA ARG A 183 13.08 54.10 -2.61
C ARG A 183 14.24 53.50 -1.80
N SER A 184 14.00 52.42 -1.04
CA SER A 184 15.03 51.66 -0.31
C SER A 184 15.91 50.84 -1.26
N SER A 185 15.33 50.13 -2.23
CA SER A 185 16.10 49.32 -3.21
C SER A 185 16.99 50.17 -4.13
N SER A 186 16.55 51.36 -4.53
CA SER A 186 17.34 52.28 -5.37
C SER A 186 18.46 53.01 -4.63
N SER A 187 18.35 53.17 -3.30
CA SER A 187 19.40 53.79 -2.48
C SER A 187 20.47 52.82 -2.01
N VAL A 188 20.15 51.53 -1.84
CA VAL A 188 21.12 50.46 -1.58
C VAL A 188 22.00 50.23 -2.82
N SER A 189 21.39 50.03 -3.99
CA SER A 189 22.13 49.77 -5.23
C SER A 189 23.09 50.91 -5.64
N ARG A 190 22.76 52.19 -5.39
CA ARG A 190 23.67 53.31 -5.67
C ARG A 190 24.85 53.42 -4.71
N LYS A 191 24.71 52.98 -3.46
CA LYS A 191 25.80 53.01 -2.48
C LYS A 191 26.82 51.91 -2.76
N ASP A 192 26.35 50.73 -3.14
CA ASP A 192 27.21 49.58 -3.45
C ASP A 192 28.04 49.81 -4.72
N ILE A 193 27.47 50.46 -5.74
CA ILE A 193 28.18 50.80 -6.98
C ILE A 193 29.26 51.87 -6.73
N LYS A 194 29.01 52.85 -5.84
CA LYS A 194 30.01 53.87 -5.48
C LYS A 194 31.13 53.31 -4.60
N ALA A 195 30.83 52.34 -3.72
CA ALA A 195 31.83 51.68 -2.90
C ALA A 195 32.78 50.78 -3.74
N ALA A 196 32.24 50.08 -4.74
CA ALA A 196 33.04 49.24 -5.64
C ALA A 196 33.97 50.06 -6.56
N SER A 197 33.57 51.27 -6.95
CA SER A 197 34.37 52.14 -7.82
C SER A 197 35.54 52.83 -7.12
N SER A 198 35.57 52.89 -5.78
CA SER A 198 36.59 53.60 -5.00
C SER A 198 37.68 52.69 -4.43
N ALA A 199 37.56 51.36 -4.61
CA ALA A 199 38.54 50.37 -4.16
C ALA A 199 39.51 49.91 -5.27
N HIS A 200 39.39 50.49 -6.47
CA HIS A 200 40.19 50.15 -7.65
C HIS A 200 41.10 51.30 -8.16
N LEU A 201 41.28 52.35 -7.35
CA LEU A 201 42.29 53.41 -7.51
C LEU A 201 43.12 53.48 -6.23
#